data_AF-A0A486CZ31-F1
#
_entry.id   AF-A0A486CZ31-F1
#
_cell.length_a   1.000
_cell.length_b   1.000
_cell.length_c   1.000
_cell.angle_alpha   90.00
_cell.angle_beta   90.00
_cell.angle_gamma   90.00
#
_symmetry.space_group_name_H-M   'P 1'
#
loop_
_entity.id
_entity.type
_entity.pdbx_description
1 polymer ?
#
loop_
_entity_poly.entity_id
_entity_poly.type
_entity_poly.pdbx_seq_one_letter_code
_entity_poly.pdbx_strand_id
1 'polypeptide(L)'
;MRADARKNYDLLIEVARDVFVEQGAEASLRDIARRAGLGMGTLYRHFPNRDSLLEALLRSRFAALTARAESLLLAADPAAALLEWLAESVAFTHQHRGIIAPLMSAIDDPESALHSACVALRAAGTSLLTRAQQAGQARPDLSGDELFDLIAALAWLREQPSHAPRAERILAVLADAILTAG
;
A
#
# COMPACT_ATOMS: atom_id res chain seq x y z
N MET A 1 -28.33 8.33 16.97
CA MET A 1 -27.00 8.16 17.57
C MET A 1 -26.06 7.23 16.79
N ARG A 2 -26.43 5.99 16.40
CA ARG A 2 -25.56 5.16 15.51
C ARG A 2 -25.41 5.75 14.09
N ALA A 3 -26.50 6.29 13.54
CA ALA A 3 -26.48 6.94 12.22
C ALA A 3 -25.57 8.19 12.20
N ASP A 4 -25.57 8.99 13.28
CA ASP A 4 -24.75 10.20 13.38
C ASP A 4 -23.27 9.85 13.55
N ALA A 5 -22.96 8.83 14.35
CA ALA A 5 -21.60 8.31 14.47
C ALA A 5 -21.07 7.77 13.13
N ARG A 6 -21.92 7.08 12.35
CA ARG A 6 -21.54 6.59 11.02
C ARG A 6 -21.31 7.73 10.03
N LYS A 7 -22.20 8.71 9.98
CA LYS A 7 -22.04 9.92 9.14
C LYS A 7 -20.75 10.67 9.47
N ASN A 8 -20.44 10.85 10.76
CA ASN A 8 -19.20 11.51 11.18
C ASN A 8 -17.96 10.71 10.78
N TYR A 9 -18.01 9.38 10.90
CA TYR A 9 -16.94 8.51 10.42
C TYR A 9 -16.73 8.65 8.91
N ASP A 10 -17.80 8.52 8.12
CA ASP A 10 -17.70 8.58 6.66
C ASP A 10 -17.20 9.97 6.20
N LEU A 11 -17.65 11.06 6.85
CA LEU A 11 -17.18 12.43 6.61
C LEU A 11 -15.68 12.60 6.94
N LEU A 12 -15.20 12.04 8.06
CA LEU A 12 -13.79 12.08 8.41
C LEU A 12 -12.94 11.34 7.37
N ILE A 13 -13.40 10.20 6.87
CA ILE A 13 -12.70 9.43 5.83
C ILE A 13 -12.65 10.19 4.50
N GLU A 14 -13.76 10.81 4.11
CA GLU A 14 -13.81 11.64 2.89
C GLU A 14 -12.82 12.79 2.97
N VAL A 15 -12.88 13.59 4.04
CA VAL A 15 -11.98 14.73 4.24
C VAL A 15 -10.53 14.30 4.39
N ALA A 16 -10.26 13.21 5.12
CA ALA A 16 -8.90 12.70 5.27
C ALA A 16 -8.30 12.26 3.94
N ARG A 17 -9.10 11.67 3.03
CA ARG A 17 -8.65 11.30 1.69
C ARG A 17 -8.18 12.53 0.91
N ASP A 18 -8.98 13.59 0.88
CA ASP A 18 -8.63 14.82 0.16
C ASP A 18 -7.37 15.47 0.75
N VAL A 19 -7.31 15.56 2.08
CA VAL A 19 -6.16 16.11 2.78
C VAL A 19 -4.88 15.29 2.53
N PHE A 20 -4.97 13.96 2.48
CA PHE A 20 -3.80 13.11 2.20
C PHE A 20 -3.36 13.19 0.74
N VAL A 21 -4.27 13.42 -0.21
CA VAL A 21 -3.89 13.70 -1.61
C VAL A 21 -3.14 15.03 -1.71
N GLU A 22 -3.56 16.06 -0.98
CA GLU A 22 -2.92 17.37 -0.99
C GLU A 22 -1.57 17.39 -0.25
N GLN A 23 -1.51 16.78 0.94
CA GLN A 23 -0.43 16.98 1.91
C GLN A 23 0.37 15.70 2.21
N GLY A 24 -0.04 14.55 1.69
CA GLY A 24 0.54 13.23 2.00
C GLY A 24 0.07 12.66 3.34
N ALA A 25 0.59 11.47 3.68
CA ALA A 25 0.24 10.71 4.88
C ALA A 25 0.60 11.42 6.20
N GLU A 26 1.51 12.40 6.16
CA GLU A 26 1.92 13.21 7.30
C GLU A 26 0.95 14.36 7.62
N ALA A 27 -0.12 14.53 6.82
CA ALA A 27 -1.06 15.63 6.99
C ALA A 27 -1.65 15.71 8.40
N SER A 28 -1.94 16.92 8.86
CA SER A 28 -2.35 17.15 10.25
C SER A 28 -3.74 16.58 10.55
N LEU A 29 -3.85 15.69 11.56
CA LEU A 29 -5.15 15.22 12.08
C LEU A 29 -6.03 16.39 12.55
N ARG A 30 -5.41 17.48 13.02
CA ARG A 30 -6.12 18.71 13.40
C ARG A 30 -6.73 19.42 12.20
N ASP A 31 -6.01 19.47 11.07
CA ASP A 31 -6.55 20.04 9.83
C ASP A 31 -7.72 19.21 9.31
N ILE A 32 -7.61 17.87 9.34
CA ILE A 32 -8.68 16.95 8.96
C ILE A 32 -9.94 17.20 9.79
N ALA A 33 -9.82 17.20 11.13
CA ALA A 33 -10.95 17.47 12.02
C ALA A 33 -11.60 18.83 11.72
N ARG A 34 -10.77 19.87 11.56
CA ARG A 34 -11.22 21.23 11.23
C ARG A 34 -11.98 21.29 9.90
N ARG A 35 -11.44 20.69 8.83
CA ARG A 35 -12.07 20.66 7.50
C ARG A 35 -13.38 19.84 7.50
N ALA A 36 -13.45 18.78 8.30
CA ALA A 36 -14.68 18.02 8.53
C ALA A 36 -15.71 18.76 9.39
N GLY A 37 -15.37 19.90 9.99
CA GLY A 37 -16.25 20.60 10.94
C GLY A 37 -16.48 19.83 12.25
N LEU A 38 -15.57 18.89 12.59
CA LEU A 38 -15.67 18.03 13.77
C LEU A 38 -14.57 18.35 14.78
N GLY A 39 -14.86 18.13 16.07
CA GLY A 39 -13.85 18.30 17.13
C GLY A 39 -12.84 17.15 17.19
N MET A 40 -11.63 17.43 17.69
CA MET A 40 -10.58 16.42 17.89
C MET A 40 -11.05 15.22 18.73
N GLY A 41 -11.89 15.45 19.73
CA GLY A 41 -12.44 14.35 20.55
C GLY A 41 -13.34 13.41 19.74
N THR A 42 -14.02 13.90 18.70
CA THR A 42 -14.78 13.03 17.78
C THR A 42 -13.84 12.27 16.86
N LEU A 43 -12.80 12.92 16.32
CA LEU A 43 -11.78 12.23 15.53
C LEU A 43 -11.11 11.10 16.32
N TYR A 44 -10.57 11.37 17.51
CA TYR A 44 -9.87 10.36 18.30
C TYR A 44 -10.77 9.23 18.83
N ARG A 45 -12.08 9.48 18.96
CA ARG A 45 -13.05 8.40 19.26
C ARG A 45 -13.21 7.41 18.11
N HIS A 46 -13.04 7.86 16.86
CA HIS A 46 -13.10 6.99 15.69
C HIS A 46 -11.73 6.46 15.28
N PHE A 47 -10.68 7.27 15.43
CA PHE A 47 -9.31 6.99 15.00
C PHE A 47 -8.35 7.39 16.14
N PRO A 48 -8.09 6.48 17.10
CA PRO A 48 -7.27 6.78 18.28
C PRO A 48 -5.85 7.26 17.94
N ASN A 49 -5.29 6.79 16.83
CA ASN A 49 -4.00 7.19 16.31
C ASN A 49 -4.05 7.35 14.77
N ARG A 50 -2.95 7.85 14.19
CA ARG A 50 -2.83 8.04 12.74
C ARG A 50 -2.99 6.71 11.99
N ASP A 51 -2.39 5.65 12.50
CA ASP A 51 -2.47 4.31 11.89
C ASP A 51 -3.92 3.84 11.76
N SER A 52 -4.77 4.11 12.74
CA SER A 52 -6.20 3.76 12.67
C SER A 52 -6.93 4.50 11.54
N LEU A 53 -6.53 5.75 11.25
CA LEU A 53 -7.09 6.51 10.13
C LEU A 53 -6.53 6.03 8.79
N LEU A 54 -5.22 5.79 8.71
CA LEU A 54 -4.56 5.22 7.53
C LEU A 54 -5.12 3.85 7.20
N GLU A 55 -5.30 2.99 8.20
CA GLU A 55 -5.91 1.68 8.07
C GLU A 55 -7.28 1.81 7.43
N ALA A 56 -8.16 2.65 7.97
CA ALA A 56 -9.50 2.83 7.41
C ALA A 56 -9.50 3.37 5.96
N LEU A 57 -8.54 4.24 5.62
CA LEU A 57 -8.38 4.77 4.26
C LEU A 57 -7.86 3.73 3.27
N LEU A 58 -6.88 2.92 3.68
CA LEU A 58 -6.15 1.99 2.83
C LEU A 58 -6.79 0.59 2.80
N ARG A 59 -7.62 0.23 3.78
CA ARG A 59 -8.24 -1.10 3.94
C ARG A 59 -8.86 -1.62 2.65
N SER A 60 -9.68 -0.81 1.99
CA SER A 60 -10.36 -1.23 0.75
C SER A 60 -9.38 -1.48 -0.40
N ARG A 61 -8.31 -0.68 -0.49
CA ARG A 61 -7.28 -0.81 -1.52
C ARG A 61 -6.36 -1.99 -1.26
N PHE A 62 -5.97 -2.21 -0.01
CA PHE A 62 -5.18 -3.38 0.38
C PHE A 62 -5.96 -4.66 0.17
N ALA A 63 -7.23 -4.71 0.58
CA ALA A 63 -8.10 -5.84 0.30
C ALA A 63 -8.24 -6.12 -1.20
N ALA A 64 -8.35 -5.07 -2.03
CA ALA A 64 -8.40 -5.22 -3.49
C ALA A 64 -7.10 -5.77 -4.08
N LEU A 65 -5.93 -5.26 -3.66
CA LEU A 65 -4.63 -5.76 -4.12
C LEU A 65 -4.35 -7.20 -3.64
N THR A 66 -4.77 -7.55 -2.43
CA THR A 66 -4.70 -8.93 -1.92
C THR A 66 -5.58 -9.86 -2.75
N ALA A 67 -6.85 -9.51 -2.97
CA ALA A 67 -7.76 -10.30 -3.81
C ALA A 67 -7.27 -10.37 -5.27
N ARG A 68 -6.62 -9.32 -5.77
CA ARG A 68 -5.99 -9.34 -7.09
C ARG A 68 -4.88 -10.37 -7.15
N ALA A 69 -3.96 -10.40 -6.19
CA ALA A 69 -2.91 -11.41 -6.14
C ALA A 69 -3.48 -12.83 -6.13
N GLU A 70 -4.51 -13.08 -5.32
CA GLU A 70 -5.21 -14.37 -5.29
C GLU A 70 -5.79 -14.76 -6.66
N SER A 71 -6.40 -13.81 -7.37
CA SER A 71 -6.91 -14.06 -8.73
C SER A 71 -5.79 -14.38 -9.74
N LEU A 72 -4.63 -13.72 -9.58
CA LEU A 72 -3.48 -13.85 -10.48
C LEU A 72 -2.71 -15.16 -10.28
N LEU A 73 -2.89 -15.85 -9.14
CA LEU A 73 -2.38 -17.21 -8.95
C LEU A 73 -2.99 -18.21 -9.94
N LEU A 74 -4.13 -17.90 -10.55
CA LEU A 74 -4.79 -18.74 -11.56
C LEU A 74 -4.39 -18.39 -13.01
N ALA A 75 -3.65 -17.30 -13.22
CA ALA A 75 -3.25 -16.87 -14.57
C ALA A 75 -2.27 -17.86 -15.20
N ALA A 76 -2.31 -18.06 -16.53
CA ALA A 76 -1.49 -19.08 -17.20
C ALA A 76 0.03 -18.85 -17.07
N ASP A 77 0.47 -17.59 -17.07
CA ASP A 77 1.87 -17.21 -16.97
C ASP A 77 2.19 -16.61 -15.56
N PRO A 78 2.90 -17.36 -14.70
CA PRO A 78 3.31 -16.90 -13.38
C PRO A 78 4.16 -15.62 -13.38
N ALA A 79 5.06 -15.45 -14.36
CA ALA A 79 5.92 -14.28 -14.45
C ALA A 79 5.12 -13.02 -14.76
N ALA A 80 4.26 -13.10 -15.79
CA ALA A 80 3.37 -12.00 -16.14
C ALA A 80 2.44 -11.63 -14.98
N ALA A 81 1.92 -12.62 -14.26
CA ALA A 81 1.07 -12.42 -13.08
C ALA A 81 1.79 -11.66 -11.95
N LEU A 82 3.04 -12.03 -11.65
CA LEU A 82 3.86 -11.34 -10.65
C LEU A 82 4.12 -9.88 -11.08
N LEU A 83 4.53 -9.66 -12.32
CA LEU A 83 4.83 -8.32 -12.83
C LEU A 83 3.59 -7.41 -12.86
N GLU A 84 2.43 -7.95 -13.22
CA GLU A 84 1.18 -7.22 -13.21
C GLU A 84 0.84 -6.74 -11.79
N TRP A 85 0.90 -7.65 -10.81
CA TRP A 85 0.63 -7.30 -9.42
C TRP A 85 1.66 -6.29 -8.85
N LEU A 86 2.94 -6.40 -9.24
CA LEU A 86 3.97 -5.43 -8.87
C LEU A 86 3.67 -4.04 -9.42
N ALA A 87 3.29 -3.95 -10.70
CA ALA A 87 2.93 -2.70 -11.34
C ALA A 87 1.70 -2.07 -10.67
N GLU A 88 0.66 -2.85 -10.35
CA GLU A 88 -0.51 -2.38 -9.61
C GLU A 88 -0.16 -1.88 -8.20
N SER A 89 0.69 -2.60 -7.48
CA SER A 89 1.14 -2.24 -6.12
C SER A 89 1.95 -0.93 -6.14
N VAL A 90 2.85 -0.77 -7.10
CA VAL A 90 3.61 0.48 -7.30
C VAL A 90 2.69 1.61 -7.74
N ALA A 91 1.73 1.37 -8.63
CA ALA A 91 0.75 2.37 -9.06
C ALA A 91 -0.12 2.89 -7.91
N PHE A 92 -0.51 2.02 -6.98
CA PHE A 92 -1.26 2.40 -5.78
C PHE A 92 -0.54 3.45 -4.93
N THR A 93 0.77 3.29 -4.72
CA THR A 93 1.55 4.22 -3.88
C THR A 93 1.61 5.64 -4.45
N HIS A 94 1.43 5.80 -5.77
CA HIS A 94 1.44 7.11 -6.42
C HIS A 94 0.35 8.06 -5.91
N GLN A 95 -0.80 7.51 -5.49
CA GLN A 95 -1.95 8.30 -5.08
C GLN A 95 -1.83 8.83 -3.64
N HIS A 96 -0.83 8.38 -2.89
CA HIS A 96 -0.72 8.69 -1.46
C HIS A 96 0.74 8.90 -1.07
N ARG A 97 1.23 10.14 -1.20
CA ARG A 97 2.59 10.50 -0.80
C ARG A 97 2.82 10.22 0.68
N GLY A 98 4.00 9.72 1.03
CA GLY A 98 4.40 9.50 2.42
C GLY A 98 3.78 8.27 3.09
N ILE A 99 3.00 7.44 2.39
CA ILE A 99 2.45 6.21 3.01
C ILE A 99 3.53 5.15 3.24
N ILE A 100 4.65 5.21 2.54
CA ILE A 100 5.65 4.13 2.54
C ILE A 100 6.26 3.92 3.93
N ALA A 101 6.66 4.99 4.61
CA ALA A 101 7.23 4.88 5.95
C ALA A 101 6.25 4.27 6.98
N PRO A 102 4.99 4.75 7.10
CA PRO A 102 3.97 4.10 7.92
C PRO A 102 3.74 2.63 7.59
N LEU A 103 3.68 2.27 6.30
CA LEU A 103 3.45 0.89 5.88
C LEU A 103 4.61 -0.04 6.25
N MET A 104 5.85 0.39 6.03
CA MET A 104 7.04 -0.37 6.41
C MET A 104 7.11 -0.56 7.93
N SER A 105 6.84 0.49 8.71
CA SER A 105 6.81 0.40 10.17
C SER A 105 5.71 -0.54 10.68
N ALA A 106 4.53 -0.53 10.05
CA ALA A 106 3.39 -1.35 10.48
C ALA A 106 3.60 -2.85 10.24
N ILE A 107 4.42 -3.25 9.25
CA ILE A 107 4.73 -4.66 9.00
C ILE A 107 5.42 -5.30 10.22
N ASP A 108 6.28 -4.55 10.90
CA ASP A 108 7.08 -5.04 12.03
C ASP A 108 6.49 -4.69 13.41
N ASP A 109 5.34 -4.00 13.45
CA ASP A 109 4.65 -3.61 14.69
C ASP A 109 3.27 -4.29 14.80
N PRO A 110 3.15 -5.39 15.57
CA PRO A 110 1.88 -6.09 15.78
C PRO A 110 0.77 -5.24 16.42
N GLU A 111 1.12 -4.17 17.11
CA GLU A 111 0.15 -3.27 17.77
C GLU A 111 -0.39 -2.19 16.82
N SER A 112 0.23 -2.02 15.65
CA SER A 112 -0.25 -1.09 14.63
C SER A 112 -1.60 -1.55 14.07
N ALA A 113 -2.54 -0.62 13.94
CA ALA A 113 -3.82 -0.89 13.30
C ALA A 113 -3.65 -1.36 11.83
N LEU A 114 -2.57 -0.94 11.17
CA LEU A 114 -2.24 -1.31 9.79
C LEU A 114 -1.65 -2.72 9.65
N HIS A 115 -1.12 -3.30 10.74
CA HIS A 115 -0.29 -4.49 10.71
C HIS A 115 -0.91 -5.66 9.94
N SER A 116 -2.13 -6.05 10.31
CA SER A 116 -2.83 -7.19 9.70
C SER A 116 -3.02 -7.00 8.18
N ALA A 117 -3.33 -5.78 7.75
CA ALA A 117 -3.54 -5.50 6.33
C ALA A 117 -2.22 -5.50 5.54
N CYS A 118 -1.14 -4.95 6.12
CA CYS A 118 0.19 -5.01 5.53
C CYS A 118 0.71 -6.45 5.40
N VAL A 119 0.57 -7.26 6.46
CA VAL A 119 0.98 -8.67 6.48
C VAL A 119 0.21 -9.48 5.43
N ALA A 120 -1.10 -9.27 5.33
CA ALA A 120 -1.93 -9.96 4.33
C ALA A 120 -1.51 -9.61 2.89
N LEU A 121 -1.25 -8.33 2.61
CA LEU A 121 -0.80 -7.90 1.29
C LEU A 121 0.59 -8.47 0.94
N ARG A 122 1.51 -8.48 1.90
CA ARG A 122 2.84 -9.10 1.75
C ARG A 122 2.73 -10.58 1.45
N ALA A 123 1.95 -11.32 2.22
CA ALA A 123 1.78 -12.76 2.03
C ALA A 123 1.20 -13.10 0.64
N ALA A 124 0.28 -12.28 0.14
CA ALA A 124 -0.31 -12.47 -1.18
C ALA A 124 0.71 -12.25 -2.32
N GLY A 125 1.53 -11.19 -2.22
CA GLY A 125 2.65 -10.95 -3.14
C GLY A 125 3.72 -12.03 -3.10
N THR A 126 4.09 -12.50 -1.89
CA THR A 126 5.01 -13.63 -1.71
C THR A 126 4.50 -14.89 -2.40
N SER A 127 3.20 -15.15 -2.35
CA SER A 127 2.61 -16.33 -3.01
C SER A 127 2.79 -16.28 -4.53
N LEU A 128 2.64 -15.11 -5.16
CA LEU A 128 2.91 -14.92 -6.59
C LEU A 128 4.39 -15.14 -6.91
N LEU A 129 5.29 -14.58 -6.09
CA LEU A 129 6.73 -14.76 -6.25
C LEU A 129 7.12 -16.24 -6.16
N THR A 130 6.66 -16.94 -5.14
CA THR A 130 6.90 -18.37 -4.96
C THR A 130 6.41 -19.18 -6.15
N ARG A 131 5.24 -18.84 -6.71
CA ARG A 131 4.72 -19.50 -7.90
C ARG A 131 5.62 -19.30 -9.12
N ALA A 132 6.09 -18.07 -9.36
CA ALA A 132 7.00 -17.77 -10.46
C ALA A 132 8.37 -18.46 -10.28
N GLN A 133 8.86 -18.56 -9.04
CA GLN A 133 10.08 -19.30 -8.70
C GLN A 133 9.93 -20.80 -8.95
N GLN A 134 8.79 -21.41 -8.58
CA GLN A 134 8.50 -22.83 -8.84
C GLN A 134 8.43 -23.15 -10.34
N ALA A 135 8.00 -22.17 -11.15
CA ALA A 135 8.01 -22.27 -12.61
C ALA A 135 9.40 -22.00 -13.23
N GLY A 136 10.40 -21.66 -12.41
CA GLY A 136 11.75 -21.30 -12.87
C GLY A 136 11.82 -19.96 -13.60
N GLN A 137 10.80 -19.10 -13.45
CA GLN A 137 10.67 -17.82 -14.15
C GLN A 137 11.01 -16.61 -13.27
N ALA A 138 11.28 -16.82 -11.98
CA ALA A 138 11.76 -15.78 -11.06
C ALA A 138 12.96 -16.30 -10.27
N ARG A 139 13.85 -15.37 -9.88
CA ARG A 139 15.08 -15.70 -9.16
C ARG A 139 14.78 -16.40 -7.83
N PRO A 140 15.44 -17.54 -7.52
CA PRO A 140 15.10 -18.37 -6.36
C PRO A 140 15.61 -17.82 -5.03
N ASP A 141 16.50 -16.82 -5.08
CA ASP A 141 17.14 -16.21 -3.91
C ASP A 141 16.44 -14.92 -3.43
N LEU A 142 15.36 -14.50 -4.10
CA LEU A 142 14.55 -13.37 -3.66
C LEU A 142 13.46 -13.81 -2.69
N SER A 143 13.45 -13.22 -1.50
CA SER A 143 12.39 -13.40 -0.52
C SER A 143 11.20 -12.46 -0.79
N GLY A 144 10.04 -12.80 -0.22
CA GLY A 144 8.88 -11.90 -0.24
C GLY A 144 9.12 -10.59 0.53
N ASP A 145 10.05 -10.62 1.48
CA ASP A 145 10.48 -9.49 2.27
C ASP A 145 11.22 -8.48 1.39
N GLU A 146 12.25 -8.96 0.68
CA GLU A 146 13.01 -8.16 -0.27
C GLU A 146 12.15 -7.67 -1.43
N LEU A 147 11.17 -8.47 -1.89
CA LEU A 147 10.21 -8.01 -2.90
C LEU A 147 9.44 -6.77 -2.42
N PHE A 148 8.99 -6.77 -1.17
CA PHE A 148 8.30 -5.63 -0.58
C PHE A 148 9.21 -4.42 -0.37
N ASP A 149 10.48 -4.65 0.02
CA ASP A 149 11.49 -3.59 0.09
C ASP A 149 11.74 -2.94 -1.27
N LEU A 150 11.77 -3.73 -2.35
CA LEU A 150 11.91 -3.21 -3.72
C LEU A 150 10.70 -2.36 -4.13
N ILE A 151 9.48 -2.81 -3.82
CA ILE A 151 8.25 -2.03 -4.06
C ILE A 151 8.31 -0.71 -3.28
N ALA A 152 8.67 -0.75 -2.00
CA ALA A 152 8.79 0.42 -1.13
C ALA A 152 9.86 1.39 -1.63
N ALA A 153 11.03 0.89 -2.03
CA ALA A 153 12.11 1.71 -2.58
C ALA A 153 11.71 2.42 -3.88
N LEU A 154 11.03 1.71 -4.79
CA LEU A 154 10.54 2.31 -6.03
C LEU A 154 9.43 3.32 -5.78
N ALA A 155 8.51 3.02 -4.87
CA ALA A 155 7.46 3.94 -4.47
C ALA A 155 8.01 5.23 -3.86
N TRP A 156 8.99 5.11 -2.94
CA TRP A 156 9.68 6.27 -2.38
C TRP A 156 10.42 7.08 -3.45
N LEU A 157 11.09 6.43 -4.40
CA LEU A 157 11.81 7.10 -5.48
C LEU A 157 10.85 7.92 -6.37
N ARG A 158 9.63 7.42 -6.61
CA ARG A 158 8.59 8.13 -7.37
C ARG A 158 8.12 9.41 -6.70
N GLU A 159 8.21 9.50 -5.37
CA GLU A 159 7.89 10.72 -4.63
C GLU A 159 8.93 11.81 -4.82
N GLN A 160 10.14 11.48 -5.33
CA GLN A 160 11.21 12.43 -5.57
C GLN A 160 11.06 13.10 -6.95
N PRO A 161 10.75 14.41 -7.06
CA PRO A 161 10.43 15.05 -8.34
C PRO A 161 11.52 14.92 -9.41
N SER A 162 12.80 14.92 -9.01
CA SER A 162 13.95 14.77 -9.91
C SER A 162 14.13 13.35 -10.46
N HIS A 163 13.50 12.35 -9.84
CA HIS A 163 13.63 10.94 -10.18
C HIS A 163 12.34 10.33 -10.74
N ALA A 164 11.18 10.94 -10.49
CA ALA A 164 9.89 10.50 -10.99
C ALA A 164 9.87 10.16 -12.50
N PRO A 165 10.48 10.95 -13.41
CA PRO A 165 10.50 10.61 -14.85
C PRO A 165 11.22 9.31 -15.19
N ARG A 166 12.08 8.79 -14.30
CA ARG A 166 12.85 7.56 -14.50
C ARG A 166 12.23 6.34 -13.82
N ALA A 167 11.19 6.52 -13.00
CA ALA A 167 10.65 5.43 -12.20
C ALA A 167 10.06 4.28 -13.04
N GLU A 168 9.39 4.57 -14.15
CA GLU A 168 8.88 3.53 -15.06
C GLU A 168 10.00 2.69 -15.65
N ARG A 169 11.10 3.33 -16.04
CA ARG A 169 12.30 2.63 -16.52
C ARG A 169 12.93 1.79 -15.40
N ILE A 170 12.96 2.29 -14.17
CA ILE A 170 13.52 1.55 -13.03
C ILE A 170 12.63 0.36 -12.67
N LEU A 171 11.31 0.50 -12.77
CA LEU A 171 10.39 -0.64 -12.62
C LEU A 171 10.70 -1.74 -13.64
N ALA A 172 10.92 -1.38 -14.91
CA ALA A 172 11.31 -2.35 -15.94
C ALA A 172 12.64 -3.05 -15.62
N VAL A 173 13.65 -2.29 -15.16
CA VAL A 173 14.94 -2.87 -14.74
C VAL A 173 14.78 -3.80 -13.53
N LEU A 174 13.93 -3.45 -12.56
CA LEU A 174 13.64 -4.30 -11.42
C LEU A 174 12.88 -5.57 -11.84
N ALA A 175 11.91 -5.45 -12.75
CA ALA A 175 11.20 -6.58 -13.32
C ALA A 175 12.19 -7.56 -14.00
N ASP A 176 13.08 -7.05 -14.84
CA ASP A 176 14.12 -7.85 -15.50
C ASP A 176 15.08 -8.50 -14.49
N ALA A 177 15.36 -7.84 -13.36
CA ALA A 177 16.23 -8.38 -12.31
C ALA A 177 15.53 -9.42 -11.41
N ILE A 178 14.20 -9.40 -11.33
CA ILE A 178 13.39 -10.39 -10.58
C ILE A 178 13.20 -11.65 -11.42
N LEU A 179 12.95 -11.49 -12.72
CA LEU A 179 12.75 -12.60 -13.63
C LEU A 179 14.08 -13.27 -13.99
N THR A 180 14.06 -14.58 -14.18
CA THR A 180 15.20 -15.31 -14.73
C THR A 180 15.22 -15.12 -16.25
N ALA A 181 16.41 -14.88 -16.81
CA ALA A 181 16.59 -15.04 -18.25
C ALA A 181 16.41 -16.54 -18.55
N GLY A 182 15.37 -16.88 -19.31
CA GLY A 182 15.13 -18.25 -19.78
C GLY A 182 16.26 -18.79 -20.65
#